data_AF-A0A2N1QXR6-F1
#
_entry.id   AF-A0A2N1QXR6-F1
#
_cell.length_a   1.000
_cell.length_b   1.000
_cell.length_c   1.000
_cell.angle_alpha   90.00
_cell.angle_beta   90.00
_cell.angle_gamma   90.00
#
_symmetry.space_group_name_H-M   'P 1'
#
loop_
_entity.id
_entity.type
_entity.pdbx_description
1 polymer ?
#
loop_
_entity_poly.entity_id
_entity_poly.type
_entity_poly.pdbx_seq_one_letter_code
_entity_poly.pdbx_strand_id
1 'polypeptide(L)' 'MDEDFKAVILHGFTDEEALAAMRAIKALKLGAGSTAFATTTPTSIGWKVSELLEHLSEEHAMLKERVRRT' A
#
# COMPACT_ATOMS: atom_id res chain seq x y z
N MET A 1 9.90 -6.98 8.60
CA MET A 1 8.50 -6.89 8.14
C MET A 1 7.62 -7.57 9.17
N ASP A 2 6.53 -6.91 9.59
CA ASP A 2 5.48 -7.58 10.35
C ASP A 2 4.91 -8.75 9.54
N GLU A 3 4.71 -9.92 10.16
CA GLU A 3 4.12 -11.10 9.50
C GLU A 3 2.69 -10.83 8.96
N ASP A 4 2.03 -9.79 9.47
CA ASP A 4 0.71 -9.32 9.05
C ASP A 4 0.72 -8.15 8.05
N PHE A 5 1.90 -7.75 7.54
CA PHE A 5 1.99 -6.69 6.52
C PHE A 5 1.35 -7.15 5.21
N LYS A 6 0.34 -6.40 4.77
CA LYS A 6 -0.38 -6.66 3.52
C LYS A 6 -0.19 -5.46 2.62
N ALA A 7 0.22 -5.70 1.38
CA ALA A 7 0.37 -4.66 0.37
C ALA A 7 -0.45 -5.00 -0.87
N VAL A 8 -1.05 -3.96 -1.47
CA VAL A 8 -1.66 -4.02 -2.79
C VAL A 8 -0.93 -3.02 -3.67
N ILE A 9 -0.37 -3.52 -4.77
CA ILE A 9 0.37 -2.71 -5.76
C ILE A 9 -0.49 -2.61 -7.01
N LEU A 10 -0.79 -1.38 -7.44
CA LEU A 10 -1.57 -1.07 -8.63
C LEU A 10 -0.65 -0.46 -9.71
N HIS A 11 -0.58 -1.06 -10.90
CA HIS A 11 0.29 -0.61 -11.98
C HIS A 11 -0.52 -0.17 -13.21
N GLY A 12 -0.25 1.03 -13.72
CA GLY A 12 -0.88 1.55 -14.95
C GLY A 12 -2.32 2.05 -14.79
N PHE A 13 -2.81 2.13 -13.55
CA PHE A 13 -4.15 2.66 -13.26
C PHE A 13 -4.14 4.19 -13.27
N THR A 14 -5.22 4.79 -13.76
CA THR A 14 -5.52 6.20 -13.48
C THR A 14 -5.88 6.38 -12.00
N ASP A 15 -5.82 7.62 -11.51
CA ASP A 15 -6.18 7.95 -10.12
C ASP A 15 -7.62 7.51 -9.78
N GLU A 16 -8.56 7.67 -10.71
CA GLU A 16 -9.96 7.26 -10.53
C GLU A 16 -10.11 5.73 -10.43
N GLU A 17 -9.44 4.98 -11.31
CA GLU A 17 -9.47 3.52 -11.28
C GLU A 17 -8.76 2.96 -10.05
N ALA A 18 -7.63 3.54 -9.67
CA ALA A 18 -6.89 3.16 -8.46
C ALA A 18 -7.74 3.40 -7.20
N LEU A 19 -8.43 4.53 -7.13
CA LEU A 19 -9.35 4.84 -6.04
C LEU A 19 -10.54 3.87 -5.99
N ALA A 20 -11.11 3.53 -7.14
CA ALA A 20 -12.19 2.56 -7.23
C ALA A 20 -11.75 1.17 -6.75
N ALA A 21 -10.57 0.70 -7.19
CA ALA A 21 -9.98 -0.56 -6.78
C ALA A 21 -9.70 -0.59 -5.27
N MET A 22 -9.08 0.48 -4.72
CA MET A 22 -8.84 0.62 -3.29
C MET A 22 -10.13 0.50 -2.47
N ARG A 23 -11.22 1.16 -2.91
CA ARG A 23 -12.53 1.11 -2.24
C ARG A 23 -13.12 -0.30 -2.28
N ALA A 24 -13.07 -0.98 -3.42
CA ALA A 24 -13.55 -2.35 -3.56
C ALA A 24 -12.82 -3.32 -2.63
N ILE A 25 -11.48 -3.23 -2.57
CA ILE A 25 -10.67 -4.08 -1.70
C ILE A 25 -10.94 -3.78 -0.22
N LYS A 26 -11.03 -2.50 0.16
CA LYS A 26 -11.37 -2.11 1.54
C LYS A 26 -12.76 -2.59 1.98
N ALA A 27 -13.73 -2.65 1.06
CA ALA A 27 -15.08 -3.15 1.36
C ALA A 27 -15.09 -4.62 1.78
N LEU A 28 -14.11 -5.41 1.33
CA LEU A 28 -13.95 -6.81 1.71
C LEU A 28 -13.41 -6.99 3.16
N LYS A 29 -13.02 -5.89 3.83
CA LYS A 29 -12.45 -5.90 5.19
C LYS A 29 -11.26 -6.85 5.38
N LEU A 30 -10.51 -7.09 4.30
CA LEU A 30 -9.30 -7.90 4.32
C LEU A 30 -8.25 -7.20 5.20
N GLY A 31 -7.89 -7.81 6.34
CA GLY A 31 -6.85 -7.28 7.22
C GLY A 31 -7.15 -5.89 7.80
N ALA A 32 -8.34 -5.75 8.42
CA ALA A 32 -8.83 -4.60 9.19
C ALA A 32 -7.76 -3.51 9.51
N GLY A 33 -7.59 -2.56 8.57
CA GLY A 33 -6.82 -1.33 8.79
C GLY A 33 -5.29 -1.42 8.61
N SER A 34 -4.72 -2.56 8.20
CA SER A 34 -3.26 -2.72 8.04
C SER A 34 -2.76 -2.88 6.60
N THR A 35 -3.66 -2.84 5.61
CA THR A 35 -3.25 -3.01 4.20
C THR A 35 -2.71 -1.70 3.63
N ALA A 36 -1.45 -1.71 3.20
CA ALA A 36 -0.82 -0.65 2.43
C ALA A 36 -1.26 -0.72 0.97
N PHE A 37 -1.55 0.43 0.37
CA PHE A 37 -1.85 0.55 -1.05
C PHE A 37 -0.79 1.43 -1.69
N ALA A 38 -0.29 0.99 -2.84
CA ALA A 38 0.71 1.73 -3.58
C ALA A 38 0.42 1.65 -5.08
N THR A 39 0.80 2.70 -5.79
CA THR A 39 0.93 2.66 -7.24
C THR A 39 2.40 2.53 -7.62
N THR A 40 2.68 1.82 -8.70
CA THR A 40 4.04 1.81 -9.25
C THR A 40 4.34 3.15 -9.91
N THR A 41 5.53 3.68 -9.68
CA THR A 41 6.03 4.88 -10.35
C THR A 41 7.09 4.48 -11.38
N PRO A 42 7.50 5.39 -12.30
CA PRO A 42 8.64 5.14 -13.18
C PRO A 42 9.91 4.77 -12.41
N THR A 43 10.04 5.24 -11.17
CA THR A 43 11.18 4.95 -10.29
C THR A 43 11.11 3.54 -9.71
N SER A 44 9.93 3.08 -9.27
CA SER A 44 9.80 1.79 -8.59
C SER A 44 9.59 0.59 -9.50
N ILE A 45 9.29 0.79 -10.79
CA ILE A 45 8.98 -0.31 -11.72
C ILE A 45 10.14 -1.30 -11.93
N GLY A 46 11.38 -0.85 -11.77
CA GLY A 46 12.57 -1.68 -11.90
C GLY A 46 13.05 -2.31 -10.59
N TRP A 47 12.38 -2.01 -9.46
CA TRP A 47 12.80 -2.50 -8.15
C TRP A 47 12.45 -3.97 -8.00
N LYS A 48 13.23 -4.69 -7.19
CA LYS A 48 12.80 -6.01 -6.76
C LYS A 48 11.55 -5.86 -5.92
N VAL A 49 10.63 -6.80 -6.06
CA VAL A 49 9.41 -6.84 -5.25
C VAL A 49 9.75 -6.79 -3.75
N SER A 50 10.82 -7.46 -3.31
CA SER A 50 11.29 -7.41 -1.92
C SER A 50 11.66 -5.99 -1.45
N GLU A 51 12.38 -5.22 -2.27
CA GLU A 51 12.80 -3.84 -1.96
C GLU A 51 11.59 -2.90 -1.94
N LEU A 52 10.67 -3.08 -2.90
CA LEU A 52 9.42 -2.32 -2.95
C LEU A 52 8.57 -2.57 -1.70
N LEU A 53 8.41 -3.83 -1.30
CA LEU A 53 7.63 -4.17 -0.11
C LEU A 53 8.28 -3.64 1.18
N GLU A 54 9.61 -3.66 1.28
CA GLU A 54 10.34 -3.08 2.43
C GLU A 54 10.05 -1.60 2.56
N HIS A 55 10.24 -0.85 1.48
CA HIS A 55 9.95 0.58 1.45
C HIS A 55 8.49 0.90 1.81
N LEU A 56 7.53 0.15 1.25
CA LEU A 56 6.11 0.33 1.56
C LEU A 56 5.77 0.02 3.01
N SER A 57 6.46 -0.95 3.63
CA SER A 57 6.24 -1.29 5.04
C SER A 57 6.70 -0.17 5.97
N GLU A 58 7.83 0.47 5.66
CA GLU A 58 8.36 1.61 6.40
C GLU A 58 7.42 2.83 6.29
N GLU A 59 7.02 3.20 5.07
CA GLU A 59 6.10 4.32 4.84
C GLU A 59 4.76 4.11 5.56
N HIS A 60 4.23 2.88 5.49
CA HIS A 60 2.97 2.55 6.15
C HIS A 60 3.07 2.64 7.68
N ALA A 61 4.20 2.24 8.27
CA ALA A 61 4.44 2.38 9.70
C ALA A 61 4.51 3.85 10.13
N MET A 62 5.20 4.70 9.36
CA MET A 62 5.27 6.14 9.62
C MET A 62 3.90 6.82 9.54
N LEU A 63 3.08 6.45 8.55
CA LEU A 63 1.72 6.98 8.39
C LEU A 63 0.82 6.58 9.57
N LYS A 64 0.88 5.32 10.02
CA LYS A 64 0.16 4.86 11.21
C LYS A 64 0.57 5.63 12.47
N GLU A 65 1.86 5.85 12.66
CA GLU A 65 2.37 6.60 13.81
C GLU A 65 1.90 8.06 13.82
N ARG A 66 1.85 8.70 12.65
CA ARG A 66 1.35 10.07 12.49
C ARG A 66 -0.15 10.17 12.77
N VAL A 67 -0.95 9.21 12.28
CA VAL A 67 -2.41 9.17 12.53
C VAL A 67 -2.71 8.93 14.01
N ARG A 68 -1.88 8.16 14.74
CA ARG A 68 -2.07 7.91 16.18
C ARG A 68 -1.75 9.12 17.07
N ARG A 69 -1.03 10.11 16.55
CA ARG A 69 -0.62 11.33 17.26
C ARG A 69 -1.52 12.55 17.02
N THR A 70 -2.52 12.43 16.14
CA THR A 70 -3.52 13.47 15.83
C THR A 70 -4.86 13.06 16.42
#